data_AF-A0A3B8JHR2-F1
#
_entry.id   AF-A0A3B8JHR2-F1
#
_cell.length_a   1.000
_cell.length_b   1.000
_cell.length_c   1.000
_cell.angle_alpha   90.00
_cell.angle_beta   90.00
_cell.angle_gamma   90.00
#
_symmetry.space_group_name_H-M   'P 1'
#
loop_
_entity.id
_entity.type
_entity.pdbx_description
1 polymer ?
#
loop_
_entity_poly.entity_id
_entity_poly.type
_entity_poly.pdbx_seq_one_letter_code
_entity_poly.pdbx_strand_id
1 'polypeptide(L)'
;MKLKRVLAILIGTALITLIWIGRSFKSSLSDIPASALAQENPLTTTDRFQTGLSLINQVNQAGYERSRNSLVDIAPDFIRLGIEFPYGDVLSRPGLDLKLRQIATVAALTALGNAQPQLKFHIQGALNVGCTRQEIIELITQMSVYAGFPKAANAMVVAREVFQELDKQSK
;
A
#
# COMPACT_ATOMS: atom_id res chain seq x y z
N MET A 1 -0.11 -52.74 -30.77
CA MET A 1 0.06 -51.67 -31.80
C MET A 1 -0.74 -50.38 -31.54
N LYS A 2 -1.73 -50.35 -30.64
CA LYS A 2 -2.62 -49.18 -30.46
C LYS A 2 -2.12 -48.12 -29.46
N LEU A 3 -1.37 -48.49 -28.41
CA LEU A 3 -0.95 -47.55 -27.36
C LEU A 3 0.18 -46.59 -27.78
N LYS A 4 1.18 -47.08 -28.53
CA LYS A 4 2.32 -46.26 -29.01
C LYS A 4 1.90 -45.14 -29.97
N ARG A 5 0.82 -45.34 -30.74
CA ARG A 5 0.29 -44.32 -31.67
C ARG A 5 -0.47 -43.21 -30.95
N VAL A 6 -1.21 -43.53 -29.88
CA VAL A 6 -1.93 -42.54 -29.07
C VAL A 6 -0.95 -41.66 -28.28
N LEU A 7 0.10 -42.27 -27.70
CA LEU A 7 1.11 -41.52 -26.96
C LEU A 7 1.92 -40.56 -27.85
N ALA A 8 2.23 -40.95 -29.08
CA ALA A 8 2.92 -40.09 -30.04
C ALA A 8 2.09 -38.86 -30.47
N ILE A 9 0.77 -39.00 -30.59
CA ILE A 9 -0.15 -37.89 -30.92
C ILE A 9 -0.27 -36.89 -29.76
N LEU A 10 -0.34 -37.39 -28.51
CA LEU A 10 -0.43 -36.52 -27.32
C LEU A 10 0.89 -35.75 -27.08
N ILE A 11 2.04 -36.38 -27.28
CA ILE A 11 3.35 -35.70 -27.16
C ILE A 11 3.53 -34.67 -28.29
N GLY A 12 3.15 -35.02 -29.52
CA GLY A 12 3.26 -34.12 -30.67
C GLY A 12 2.39 -32.86 -30.54
N THR A 13 1.16 -33.00 -30.04
CA THR A 13 0.25 -31.86 -29.82
C THR A 13 0.72 -30.95 -28.69
N ALA A 14 1.24 -31.48 -27.58
CA ALA A 14 1.80 -30.69 -26.49
C ALA A 14 3.05 -29.88 -26.93
N LEU A 15 3.93 -30.47 -27.75
CA LEU A 15 5.09 -29.79 -28.31
C LEU A 15 4.71 -28.66 -29.27
N ILE A 16 3.70 -28.86 -30.12
CA ILE A 16 3.23 -27.82 -31.05
C ILE A 16 2.63 -26.63 -30.28
N THR A 17 1.85 -26.89 -29.22
CA THR A 17 1.26 -25.82 -28.39
C THR A 17 2.34 -25.03 -27.64
N LEU A 18 3.37 -25.69 -27.09
CA LEU A 18 4.49 -25.02 -26.43
C LEU A 18 5.34 -24.20 -27.40
N ILE A 19 5.56 -24.69 -28.62
CA ILE A 19 6.28 -23.95 -29.68
C ILE A 19 5.46 -22.74 -30.15
N TRP A 20 4.14 -22.88 -30.28
CA TRP A 20 3.25 -21.79 -30.70
C TRP A 20 3.14 -20.70 -29.61
N ILE A 21 2.98 -21.08 -28.33
CA ILE A 21 2.99 -20.14 -27.20
C ILE A 21 4.35 -19.42 -27.13
N GLY A 22 5.46 -20.16 -27.26
CA GLY A 22 6.80 -19.56 -27.26
C GLY A 22 7.04 -18.59 -28.42
N ARG A 23 6.52 -18.89 -29.63
CA ARG A 23 6.61 -18.00 -30.80
C ARG A 23 5.72 -16.77 -30.67
N SER A 24 4.47 -16.92 -30.22
CA SER A 24 3.55 -15.79 -29.99
C SER A 24 4.05 -14.86 -28.89
N PHE A 25 4.66 -15.40 -27.83
CA PHE A 25 5.23 -14.57 -26.76
C PHE A 25 6.49 -13.82 -27.22
N LYS A 26 7.34 -14.46 -28.04
CA LYS A 26 8.55 -13.82 -28.57
C LYS A 26 8.24 -12.73 -29.62
N SER A 27 7.21 -12.90 -30.45
CA SER A 27 6.78 -11.84 -31.39
C SER A 27 6.12 -10.67 -30.66
N SER A 28 5.32 -10.94 -29.62
CA SER A 28 4.68 -9.89 -28.83
C SER A 28 5.66 -9.00 -28.06
N LEU A 29 6.85 -9.50 -27.72
CA LEU A 29 7.89 -8.73 -27.04
C LEU A 29 8.71 -7.85 -28.00
N SER A 30 8.88 -8.26 -29.26
CA SER A 30 9.58 -7.45 -30.26
C SER A 30 8.78 -6.24 -30.75
N ASP A 31 7.46 -6.25 -30.54
CA ASP A 31 6.54 -5.20 -30.97
C ASP A 31 6.36 -4.09 -29.93
N ILE A 32 6.99 -4.20 -28.75
CA ILE A 32 6.99 -3.14 -27.75
C ILE A 32 8.02 -2.09 -28.17
N PRO A 33 7.61 -0.88 -28.58
CA PRO A 33 8.56 0.14 -28.98
C PRO A 33 9.40 0.55 -27.77
N ALA A 34 10.70 0.76 -27.95
CA ALA A 34 11.59 1.22 -26.88
C ALA A 34 11.09 2.52 -26.20
N SER A 35 10.30 3.33 -26.93
CA SER A 35 9.64 4.52 -26.41
C SER A 35 8.56 4.22 -25.36
N ALA A 36 7.97 3.03 -25.35
CA ALA A 36 7.04 2.59 -24.30
C ALA A 36 7.75 2.30 -22.97
N LEU A 37 9.05 2.04 -23.00
CA LEU A 37 9.91 1.94 -21.80
C LEU A 37 10.51 3.29 -21.38
N ALA A 38 10.38 4.32 -22.22
CA ALA A 38 11.07 5.61 -22.07
C ALA A 38 10.19 6.73 -21.48
N GLN A 39 8.96 6.42 -21.03
CA GLN A 39 8.05 7.38 -20.39
C GLN A 39 7.95 7.23 -18.86
N GLU A 40 8.95 6.65 -18.21
CA GLU A 40 9.16 6.88 -16.79
C GLU A 40 10.39 7.77 -16.65
N ASN A 41 10.19 9.04 -16.30
CA ASN A 41 11.27 9.83 -15.74
C ASN A 41 11.41 9.36 -14.29
N PRO A 42 12.39 8.52 -13.93
CA PRO A 42 12.47 7.98 -12.58
C PRO A 42 12.76 9.15 -11.65
N LEU A 43 11.88 9.38 -10.68
CA LEU A 43 12.13 10.40 -9.65
C LEU A 43 13.50 10.11 -9.02
N THR A 44 14.38 11.11 -9.00
CA THR A 44 15.67 10.97 -8.30
C THR A 44 15.42 10.76 -6.80
N THR A 45 16.34 10.14 -6.07
CA THR A 45 16.17 9.88 -4.61
C THR A 45 15.81 11.14 -3.83
N THR A 46 16.43 12.28 -4.16
CA THR A 46 16.10 13.58 -3.55
C THR A 46 14.66 14.00 -3.84
N ASP A 47 14.19 13.80 -5.07
CA ASP A 47 12.83 14.13 -5.50
C ASP A 47 11.78 13.22 -4.84
N ARG A 48 12.06 11.92 -4.73
CA ARG A 48 11.25 10.93 -4.01
C ARG A 48 11.09 11.30 -2.54
N PHE A 49 12.19 11.67 -1.89
CA PHE A 49 12.16 12.04 -0.48
C PHE A 49 11.36 13.31 -0.26
N GLN A 50 11.55 14.36 -1.07
CA GLN A 50 10.81 15.62 -0.92
C GLN A 50 9.31 15.44 -1.19
N THR A 51 8.96 14.68 -2.24
CA THR A 51 7.56 14.32 -2.55
C THR A 51 6.94 13.56 -1.38
N GLY A 52 7.64 12.53 -0.88
CA GLY A 52 7.17 11.74 0.25
C GLY A 52 7.02 12.55 1.54
N LEU A 53 7.97 13.45 1.82
CA LEU A 53 7.96 14.32 2.99
C LEU A 53 6.79 15.30 2.95
N SER A 54 6.52 15.91 1.79
CA SER A 54 5.35 16.77 1.61
C SER A 54 4.04 16.02 1.87
N LEU A 55 3.93 14.79 1.36
CA LEU A 55 2.73 13.98 1.50
C LEU A 55 2.52 13.49 2.94
N ILE A 56 3.55 12.96 3.61
CA ILE A 56 3.41 12.48 5.00
C ILE A 56 3.10 13.62 5.97
N ASN A 57 3.57 14.84 5.69
CA ASN A 57 3.25 16.01 6.51
C ASN A 57 1.76 16.38 6.43
N GLN A 58 1.15 16.24 5.24
CA GLN A 58 -0.31 16.39 5.10
C GLN A 58 -1.08 15.31 5.85
N VAL A 59 -0.53 14.08 5.89
CA VAL A 59 -1.13 12.99 6.67
C VAL A 59 -0.99 13.30 8.16
N ASN A 60 0.21 13.34 8.71
CA ASN A 60 0.42 13.53 10.14
C ASN A 60 1.86 13.99 10.44
N GLN A 61 2.16 15.27 10.21
CA GLN A 61 3.47 15.85 10.48
C GLN A 61 3.96 15.60 11.91
N ALA A 62 3.13 15.88 12.92
CA ALA A 62 3.52 15.68 14.32
C ALA A 62 3.81 14.19 14.64
N GLY A 63 3.04 13.28 14.05
CA GLY A 63 3.28 11.84 14.15
C GLY A 63 4.59 11.44 13.48
N TYR A 64 4.88 11.98 12.30
CA TYR A 64 6.10 11.69 11.56
C TYR A 64 7.33 12.14 12.34
N GLU A 65 7.33 13.37 12.86
CA GLU A 65 8.43 13.89 13.65
C GLU A 65 8.68 13.06 14.91
N ARG A 66 7.61 12.60 15.59
CA ARG A 66 7.76 11.69 16.73
C ARG A 66 8.41 10.37 16.33
N SER A 67 7.97 9.75 15.23
CA SER A 67 8.54 8.49 14.74
C SER A 67 9.97 8.64 14.21
N ARG A 68 10.29 9.77 13.59
CA ARG A 68 11.65 10.10 13.14
C ARG A 68 12.58 10.26 14.35
N ASN A 69 12.20 11.09 15.31
CA ASN A 69 13.04 11.41 16.47
C ASN A 69 13.29 10.20 17.37
N SER A 70 12.45 9.17 17.33
CA SER A 70 12.63 7.95 18.12
C SER A 70 13.53 6.90 17.47
N LEU A 71 13.90 7.06 16.19
CA LEU A 71 14.65 6.03 15.44
C LEU A 71 15.82 6.58 14.62
N VAL A 72 15.90 7.90 14.40
CA VAL A 72 16.90 8.49 13.49
C VAL A 72 18.34 8.30 13.97
N ASP A 73 18.55 8.18 15.27
CA ASP A 73 19.86 7.93 15.89
C ASP A 73 20.37 6.50 15.62
N ILE A 74 19.46 5.52 15.53
CA ILE A 74 19.82 4.11 15.31
C ILE A 74 19.67 3.63 13.87
N ALA A 75 18.73 4.21 13.11
CA ALA A 75 18.34 3.73 11.78
C ALA A 75 17.90 4.87 10.85
N PRO A 76 18.78 5.83 10.52
CA PRO A 76 18.43 6.97 9.67
C PRO A 76 17.98 6.56 8.27
N ASP A 77 18.59 5.52 7.68
CA ASP A 77 18.17 5.00 6.38
C ASP A 77 16.79 4.34 6.42
N PHE A 78 16.42 3.71 7.53
CA PHE A 78 15.10 3.13 7.68
C PHE A 78 14.01 4.22 7.64
N ILE A 79 14.26 5.35 8.31
CA ILE A 79 13.37 6.51 8.24
C ILE A 79 13.30 7.06 6.81
N ARG A 80 14.45 7.21 6.14
CA ARG A 80 14.50 7.71 4.76
C ARG A 80 13.71 6.82 3.80
N LEU A 81 13.94 5.50 3.84
CA LEU A 81 13.22 4.52 3.03
C LEU A 81 11.71 4.49 3.34
N GLY A 82 11.35 4.67 4.62
CA GLY A 82 9.97 4.79 5.08
C GLY A 82 9.25 6.04 4.56
N ILE A 83 9.95 7.00 3.97
CA ILE A 83 9.38 8.16 3.28
C ILE A 83 9.43 7.99 1.77
N GLU A 84 10.61 7.69 1.22
CA GLU A 84 10.83 7.63 -0.22
C GLU A 84 9.93 6.60 -0.90
N PHE A 85 9.77 5.41 -0.34
CA PHE A 85 9.02 4.36 -1.01
C PHE A 85 7.50 4.51 -0.82
N PRO A 86 6.94 4.41 0.40
CA PRO A 86 5.48 4.42 0.54
C PRO A 86 4.88 5.77 0.15
N TYR A 87 5.48 6.89 0.57
CA TYR A 87 4.91 8.21 0.27
C TYR A 87 5.42 8.79 -1.04
N GLY A 88 6.72 8.66 -1.33
CA GLY A 88 7.33 9.19 -2.54
C GLY A 88 6.92 8.45 -3.82
N ASP A 89 6.78 7.12 -3.77
CA ASP A 89 6.51 6.32 -4.98
C ASP A 89 5.09 5.77 -5.08
N VAL A 90 4.48 5.35 -3.96
CA VAL A 90 3.24 4.57 -4.00
C VAL A 90 2.01 5.44 -3.75
N LEU A 91 2.03 6.23 -2.67
CA LEU A 91 0.90 7.05 -2.25
C LEU A 91 0.81 8.38 -3.03
N SER A 92 1.91 8.84 -3.63
CA SER A 92 1.95 10.02 -4.50
C SER A 92 1.32 9.79 -5.88
N ARG A 93 1.09 8.53 -6.28
CA ARG A 93 0.55 8.19 -7.61
C ARG A 93 -0.82 8.83 -7.84
N PRO A 94 -1.16 9.22 -9.08
CA PRO A 94 -2.50 9.65 -9.41
C PRO A 94 -3.50 8.49 -9.32
N GLY A 95 -4.79 8.82 -9.27
CA GLY A 95 -5.91 7.86 -9.37
C GLY A 95 -6.69 7.63 -8.07
N LEU A 96 -6.05 7.79 -6.90
CA LEU A 96 -6.74 7.83 -5.60
C LEU A 96 -6.25 9.05 -4.83
N ASP A 97 -7.20 9.81 -4.28
CA ASP A 97 -6.88 10.91 -3.39
C ASP A 97 -6.34 10.40 -2.04
N LEU A 98 -5.80 11.33 -1.25
CA LEU A 98 -5.16 10.99 0.02
C LEU A 98 -6.16 10.46 1.06
N LYS A 99 -7.42 10.92 1.01
CA LYS A 99 -8.49 10.44 1.90
C LYS A 99 -8.77 8.97 1.68
N LEU A 100 -8.98 8.55 0.43
CA LEU A 100 -9.21 7.16 0.05
C LEU A 100 -8.01 6.27 0.38
N ARG A 101 -6.79 6.79 0.21
CA ARG A 101 -5.57 6.06 0.60
C ARG A 101 -5.50 5.83 2.10
N GLN A 102 -5.80 6.83 2.92
CA GLN A 102 -5.84 6.65 4.38
C GLN A 102 -6.94 5.68 4.82
N ILE A 103 -8.12 5.71 4.18
CA ILE A 103 -9.19 4.71 4.42
C ILE A 103 -8.66 3.29 4.15
N ALA A 104 -8.01 3.08 3.00
CA ALA A 104 -7.45 1.77 2.67
C ALA A 104 -6.35 1.34 3.67
N THR A 105 -5.48 2.26 4.10
CA THR A 105 -4.44 1.97 5.09
C THR A 105 -5.02 1.63 6.46
N VAL A 106 -6.02 2.37 6.94
CA VAL A 106 -6.69 2.08 8.22
C VAL A 106 -7.37 0.71 8.17
N ALA A 107 -8.07 0.39 7.08
CA ALA A 107 -8.69 -0.93 6.88
C ALA A 107 -7.65 -2.05 6.94
N ALA A 108 -6.53 -1.89 6.22
CA ALA A 108 -5.45 -2.87 6.18
C ALA A 108 -4.82 -3.08 7.57
N LEU A 109 -4.56 -2.00 8.32
CA LEU A 109 -3.97 -2.07 9.66
C LEU A 109 -4.94 -2.68 10.69
N THR A 110 -6.23 -2.37 10.59
CA THR A 110 -7.27 -3.06 11.36
C THR A 110 -7.27 -4.56 11.05
N ALA A 111 -7.23 -4.95 9.78
CA ALA A 111 -7.21 -6.34 9.38
C ALA A 111 -5.92 -7.08 9.81
N LEU A 112 -4.79 -6.37 9.90
CA LEU A 112 -3.54 -6.92 10.41
C LEU A 112 -3.64 -7.22 11.92
N GLY A 113 -4.17 -6.27 12.70
CA GLY A 113 -4.57 -6.45 14.11
C GLY A 113 -3.43 -6.41 15.13
N ASN A 114 -2.19 -6.18 14.71
CA ASN A 114 -0.98 -6.19 15.55
C ASN A 114 -0.05 -4.97 15.33
N ALA A 115 -0.55 -3.93 14.67
CA ALA A 115 0.21 -2.72 14.32
C ALA A 115 -0.45 -1.46 14.91
N GLN A 116 -0.76 -1.49 16.20
CA GLN A 116 -1.50 -0.44 16.91
C GLN A 116 -0.84 0.96 16.81
N PRO A 117 0.49 1.11 16.95
CA PRO A 117 1.13 2.42 16.79
C PRO A 117 0.92 3.01 15.39
N GLN A 118 0.99 2.17 14.35
CA GLN A 118 0.75 2.58 12.96
C GLN A 118 -0.72 2.87 12.72
N LEU A 119 -1.62 2.05 13.26
CA LEU A 119 -3.06 2.29 13.18
C LEU A 119 -3.42 3.65 13.81
N LYS A 120 -2.85 3.97 14.97
CA LYS A 120 -3.01 5.26 15.64
C LYS A 120 -2.53 6.41 14.74
N PHE A 121 -1.34 6.28 14.15
CA PHE A 121 -0.79 7.27 13.22
C PHE A 121 -1.74 7.53 12.04
N HIS A 122 -2.27 6.47 11.44
CA HIS A 122 -3.11 6.55 10.24
C HIS A 122 -4.57 6.92 10.52
N ILE A 123 -5.11 6.64 11.71
CA ILE A 123 -6.42 7.17 12.12
C ILE A 123 -6.34 8.69 12.27
N GLN A 124 -5.30 9.20 12.93
CA GLN A 124 -5.05 10.65 12.96
C GLN A 124 -4.84 11.20 11.55
N GLY A 125 -4.07 10.47 10.74
CA GLY A 125 -3.83 10.79 9.34
C GLY A 125 -5.11 10.94 8.52
N ALA A 126 -6.01 9.98 8.64
CA ALA A 126 -7.32 9.98 7.98
C ALA A 126 -8.14 11.22 8.37
N LEU A 127 -8.18 11.58 9.66
CA LEU A 127 -8.89 12.77 10.13
C LEU A 127 -8.30 14.06 9.53
N ASN A 128 -6.98 14.18 9.49
CA ASN A 128 -6.29 15.37 8.95
C ASN A 128 -6.57 15.58 7.46
N VAL A 129 -6.79 14.50 6.70
CA VAL A 129 -7.07 14.54 5.25
C VAL A 129 -8.56 14.49 4.91
N GLY A 130 -9.43 14.72 5.91
CA GLY A 130 -10.87 14.95 5.70
C GLY A 130 -11.78 13.75 5.94
N CYS A 131 -11.31 12.67 6.57
CA CYS A 131 -12.22 11.68 7.15
C CYS A 131 -12.90 12.24 8.42
N THR A 132 -14.14 11.85 8.64
CA THR A 132 -14.87 12.10 9.89
C THR A 132 -14.64 10.95 10.87
N ARG A 133 -14.90 11.20 12.16
CA ARG A 133 -14.90 10.13 13.18
C ARG A 133 -15.89 9.01 12.82
N GLN A 134 -17.06 9.37 12.27
CA GLN A 134 -18.06 8.39 11.87
C GLN A 134 -17.57 7.51 10.72
N GLU A 135 -16.95 8.08 9.69
CA GLU A 135 -16.38 7.29 8.58
C GLU A 135 -15.34 6.28 9.08
N ILE A 136 -14.52 6.65 10.07
CA ILE A 136 -13.54 5.74 10.68
C ILE A 136 -14.23 4.62 11.49
N ILE A 137 -15.28 4.95 12.25
CA ILE A 137 -16.06 3.97 13.01
C ILE A 137 -16.74 2.97 12.08
N GLU A 138 -17.38 3.43 11.01
CA GLU A 138 -18.01 2.58 9.99
C GLU A 138 -16.98 1.67 9.32
N LEU A 139 -15.83 2.22 8.94
CA LEU A 139 -14.73 1.45 8.33
C LEU A 139 -14.27 0.31 9.25
N ILE A 140 -13.98 0.60 10.52
CA ILE A 140 -13.54 -0.41 11.50
C ILE A 140 -14.65 -1.44 11.75
N THR A 141 -15.90 -1.00 11.81
CA THR A 141 -17.06 -1.88 11.99
C THR A 141 -17.19 -2.84 10.80
N GLN A 142 -17.03 -2.34 9.58
CA GLN A 142 -17.00 -3.17 8.38
C GLN A 142 -15.87 -4.20 8.41
N MET A 143 -14.70 -3.86 8.96
CA MET A 143 -13.60 -4.82 9.11
C MET A 143 -13.92 -5.99 10.03
N SER A 144 -14.94 -5.90 10.90
CA SER A 144 -15.41 -7.06 11.67
C SER A 144 -15.91 -8.20 10.78
N VAL A 145 -16.43 -7.87 9.58
CA VAL A 145 -16.93 -8.83 8.59
C VAL A 145 -15.77 -9.54 7.88
N TYR A 146 -14.72 -8.79 7.50
CA TYR A 146 -13.63 -9.35 6.70
C TYR A 146 -12.48 -9.92 7.53
N ALA A 147 -12.22 -9.36 8.71
CA ALA A 147 -11.06 -9.69 9.54
C ALA A 147 -11.43 -10.25 10.92
N GLY A 148 -12.73 -10.30 11.25
CA GLY A 148 -13.25 -10.82 12.50
C GLY A 148 -13.37 -9.76 13.61
N PHE A 149 -14.34 -9.99 14.49
CA PHE A 149 -14.69 -9.07 15.58
C PHE A 149 -13.53 -8.72 16.53
N PRO A 150 -12.63 -9.65 16.93
CA PRO A 150 -11.53 -9.30 17.84
C PRO A 150 -10.59 -8.22 17.30
N LYS A 151 -10.26 -8.27 16.01
CA LYS A 151 -9.38 -7.28 15.37
C LYS A 151 -10.06 -5.92 15.25
N ALA A 152 -11.34 -5.91 14.87
CA ALA A 152 -12.14 -4.71 14.81
C ALA A 152 -12.31 -4.06 16.20
N ALA A 153 -12.55 -4.86 17.25
CA ALA A 153 -12.65 -4.38 18.62
C ALA A 153 -11.34 -3.73 19.09
N ASN A 154 -10.18 -4.35 18.82
CA ASN A 154 -8.88 -3.75 19.15
C ASN A 154 -8.67 -2.43 18.40
N ALA A 155 -9.04 -2.37 17.12
CA ALA A 155 -8.94 -1.13 16.35
C ALA A 155 -9.89 -0.04 16.87
N MET A 156 -11.09 -0.39 17.34
CA MET A 156 -12.05 0.56 17.91
C MET A 156 -11.52 1.19 19.20
N VAL A 157 -10.78 0.43 20.01
CA VAL A 157 -10.07 0.96 21.18
C VAL A 157 -9.03 2.01 20.77
N VAL A 158 -8.21 1.72 19.75
CA VAL A 158 -7.22 2.67 19.23
C VAL A 158 -7.90 3.93 18.68
N ALA A 159 -9.02 3.79 17.95
CA ALA A 159 -9.78 4.93 17.44
C ALA A 159 -10.29 5.83 18.57
N ARG A 160 -10.86 5.23 19.63
CA ARG A 160 -11.30 5.96 20.82
C ARG A 160 -10.16 6.73 21.48
N GLU A 161 -8.99 6.14 21.60
CA GLU A 161 -7.80 6.80 22.17
C GLU A 161 -7.41 8.04 21.36
N VAL A 162 -7.35 7.93 20.02
CA VAL A 162 -7.06 9.08 19.14
C VAL A 162 -8.09 10.19 19.31
N PHE A 163 -9.38 9.85 19.34
CA PHE A 163 -10.44 10.85 19.49
C PHE A 163 -10.33 11.58 20.83
N GLN A 164 -10.04 10.87 21.91
CA GLN A 164 -9.85 11.47 23.24
C GLN A 164 -8.62 12.37 23.31
N GLU A 165 -7.53 12.01 22.63
CA GLU A 165 -6.33 12.85 22.57
C GLU A 165 -6.59 14.17 21.84
N LEU A 166 -7.32 14.13 20.72
CA LEU A 166 -7.72 15.32 19.98
C LEU A 166 -8.70 16.21 20.74
N ASP A 167 -9.65 15.62 21.45
CA ASP A 167 -10.61 16.35 22.27
C ASP A 167 -9.93 17.08 23.44
N LYS A 168 -8.82 16.53 23.96
CA LYS A 168 -8.00 17.18 25.00
C LYS A 168 -7.17 18.34 24.45
N GLN A 169 -6.69 18.25 23.21
CA GLN A 169 -5.91 19.31 22.57
C GLN A 169 -6.77 20.50 22.11
N SER A 170 -8.08 20.26 21.92
CA SER A 170 -9.03 21.29 21.48
C SER A 170 -9.66 22.09 22.64
N LYS A 171 -9.31 21.76 23.89
CA LYS A 171 -9.72 22.47 25.11
C LYS A 171 -8.58 23.33 25.62
#